data_AF-A0A2W4SB25-F1
#
_entry.id   AF-A0A2W4SB25-F1
#
_cell.length_a   1.000
_cell.length_b   1.000
_cell.length_c   1.000
_cell.angle_alpha   90.00
_cell.angle_beta   90.00
_cell.angle_gamma   90.00
#
_symmetry.space_group_name_H-M   'P 1'
#
loop_
_entity.id
_entity.type
_entity.pdbx_description
1 polymer ?
#
loop_
_entity_poly.entity_id
_entity_poly.type
_entity_poly.pdbx_seq_one_letter_code
_entity_poly.pdbx_strand_id
1 'polypeptide(L)'
;MYTTSTATATVPGAAAVKFSFLIPELATFVTGVDALYTLNADIVRDSPVNASGAFVQGGLNGSFSFITTQAITVSGPRFTTHTYAAGSNLLSGVFSEGSIVGNIGSSAGSSFASGLNGGTITFTSDFVDFTGVVNLDRAQSLTAVAPLFGRHAGANNALSSFRAVAGGQFSSDPQPTVNFLAAVPEPESWAMLVIGFGLVGLATRRRTSAAA
;
A
#
# COMPACT_ATOMS: atom_id res chain seq x y z
N MET A 1 7.79 -4.64 17.18
CA MET A 1 6.51 -5.18 16.68
C MET A 1 6.78 -5.96 15.41
N TYR A 2 6.25 -7.18 15.30
CA TYR A 2 6.42 -8.00 14.11
C TYR A 2 5.18 -8.87 13.85
N THR A 3 5.03 -9.34 12.62
CA THR A 3 4.03 -10.38 12.27
C THR A 3 4.50 -11.77 12.67
N THR A 4 3.55 -12.65 12.96
CA THR A 4 3.80 -14.07 13.24
C THR A 4 3.01 -14.93 12.26
N SER A 5 3.54 -16.09 11.87
CA SER A 5 2.88 -16.97 10.89
C SER A 5 1.58 -17.59 11.38
N THR A 6 1.40 -17.72 12.70
CA THR A 6 0.20 -18.27 13.32
C THR A 6 -0.24 -17.44 14.52
N ALA A 7 -1.43 -17.77 15.05
CA ALA A 7 -1.99 -17.18 16.27
C ALA A 7 -1.20 -17.49 17.55
N THR A 8 -0.24 -18.42 17.52
CA THR A 8 0.47 -18.90 18.71
C THR A 8 1.98 -18.81 18.59
N ALA A 9 2.51 -18.50 17.40
CA ALA A 9 3.94 -18.33 17.18
C ALA A 9 4.48 -17.12 17.96
N THR A 10 5.70 -17.26 18.48
CA THR A 10 6.43 -16.25 19.27
C THR A 10 7.61 -15.64 18.52
N VAL A 11 7.94 -16.15 17.34
CA VAL A 11 9.06 -15.72 16.50
C VAL A 11 8.51 -14.98 15.26
N PRO A 12 9.23 -13.98 14.71
CA PRO A 12 8.84 -13.32 13.46
C PRO A 12 8.54 -14.31 12.33
N GLY A 13 7.49 -14.01 11.57
CA GLY A 13 7.08 -14.81 10.41
C GLY A 13 6.03 -14.08 9.56
N ALA A 14 5.82 -14.58 8.34
CA ALA A 14 4.83 -14.02 7.43
C ALA A 14 3.41 -14.53 7.76
N ALA A 15 2.46 -13.62 7.86
CA ALA A 15 1.04 -13.93 8.07
C ALA A 15 0.31 -14.02 6.73
N ALA A 16 -0.51 -15.05 6.53
CA ALA A 16 -1.37 -15.14 5.35
C ALA A 16 -2.53 -14.13 5.46
N VAL A 17 -2.72 -13.34 4.41
CA VAL A 17 -3.76 -12.29 4.34
C VAL A 17 -4.41 -12.24 2.97
N LYS A 18 -5.54 -11.54 2.89
CA LYS A 18 -6.17 -11.14 1.63
C LYS A 18 -5.83 -9.69 1.33
N PHE A 19 -5.32 -9.42 0.14
CA PHE A 19 -4.91 -8.09 -0.31
C PHE A 19 -5.78 -7.62 -1.49
N SER A 20 -6.09 -6.33 -1.51
CA SER A 20 -6.84 -5.68 -2.59
C SER A 20 -6.30 -4.29 -2.88
N PHE A 21 -6.18 -3.93 -4.15
CA PHE A 21 -6.11 -2.53 -4.57
C PHE A 21 -7.51 -1.98 -4.81
N LEU A 22 -7.73 -0.72 -4.42
CA LEU A 22 -8.99 -0.01 -4.68
C LEU A 22 -8.92 0.88 -5.92
N ILE A 23 -7.76 0.93 -6.57
CA ILE A 23 -7.56 1.64 -7.84
C ILE A 23 -8.41 0.92 -8.90
N PRO A 24 -9.37 1.60 -9.56
CA PRO A 24 -10.33 0.96 -10.45
C PRO A 24 -9.69 0.07 -11.53
N GLU A 25 -8.57 0.52 -12.09
CA GLU A 25 -7.81 -0.18 -13.14
C GLU A 25 -7.20 -1.51 -12.66
N LEU A 26 -6.87 -1.62 -11.37
CA LEU A 26 -6.29 -2.81 -10.77
C LEU A 26 -7.29 -3.66 -9.99
N ALA A 27 -8.40 -3.07 -9.52
CA ALA A 27 -9.38 -3.74 -8.68
C ALA A 27 -10.01 -4.97 -9.36
N THR A 28 -10.04 -5.02 -10.70
CA THR A 28 -10.51 -6.20 -11.45
C THR A 28 -9.55 -7.40 -11.37
N PHE A 29 -8.26 -7.16 -11.11
CA PHE A 29 -7.22 -8.21 -11.12
C PHE A 29 -6.63 -8.48 -9.74
N VAL A 30 -6.54 -7.45 -8.90
CA VAL A 30 -5.90 -7.50 -7.58
C VAL A 30 -6.94 -7.17 -6.51
N THR A 31 -7.89 -8.08 -6.31
CA THR A 31 -8.90 -8.02 -5.24
C THR A 31 -9.01 -9.38 -4.57
N GLY A 32 -8.83 -9.42 -3.23
CA GLY A 32 -8.89 -10.66 -2.46
C GLY A 32 -7.79 -11.66 -2.80
N VAL A 33 -6.63 -11.16 -3.24
CA VAL A 33 -5.46 -11.97 -3.60
C VAL A 33 -4.81 -12.54 -2.34
N ASP A 34 -4.41 -13.81 -2.40
CA ASP A 34 -3.66 -14.46 -1.33
C ASP A 34 -2.22 -13.94 -1.27
N ALA A 35 -1.88 -13.29 -0.16
CA ALA A 35 -0.59 -12.68 0.06
C ALA A 35 0.03 -13.08 1.40
N LEU A 36 1.35 -13.03 1.46
CA LEU A 36 2.13 -13.11 2.68
C LEU A 36 2.43 -11.68 3.14
N TYR A 37 1.91 -11.33 4.31
CA TYR A 37 2.18 -10.07 4.98
C TYR A 37 3.32 -10.23 5.98
N THR A 38 4.35 -9.40 5.83
CA THR A 38 5.40 -9.25 6.85
C THR A 38 5.41 -7.82 7.38
N LEU A 39 5.62 -7.69 8.69
CA LEU A 39 5.90 -6.43 9.36
C LEU A 39 7.08 -6.65 10.28
N ASN A 40 8.05 -5.75 10.23
CA ASN A 40 9.05 -5.64 11.26
C ASN A 40 9.22 -4.17 11.62
N ALA A 41 9.12 -3.86 12.90
CA ALA A 41 9.25 -2.50 13.40
C ALA A 41 9.87 -2.50 14.79
N ASP A 42 10.69 -1.51 15.03
CA ASP A 42 11.46 -1.37 16.25
C ASP A 42 11.28 0.06 16.77
N ILE A 43 11.50 0.23 18.06
CA ILE A 43 11.46 1.54 18.70
C ILE A 43 12.80 1.74 19.40
N VAL A 44 13.43 2.87 19.17
CA VAL A 44 14.47 3.38 20.07
C VAL A 44 13.70 3.94 21.26
N ARG A 45 13.83 3.31 22.44
CA ARG A 45 13.00 3.54 23.64
C ARG A 45 12.62 5.02 23.84
N ASP A 46 11.33 5.31 23.81
CA ASP A 46 10.74 6.60 24.20
C ASP A 46 9.60 6.41 25.21
N SER A 47 9.45 7.40 26.09
CA SER A 47 8.44 7.42 27.15
C SER A 47 7.04 7.55 26.55
N PRO A 48 6.19 6.51 26.61
CA PRO A 48 4.83 6.62 26.11
C PRO A 48 4.09 7.71 26.88
N VAL A 49 3.21 8.40 26.17
CA VAL A 49 2.39 9.46 26.73
C VAL A 49 1.02 8.87 27.03
N ASN A 50 0.64 8.89 28.30
CA ASN A 50 -0.76 8.70 28.68
C ASN A 50 -1.50 10.00 28.39
N ALA A 51 -2.31 10.02 27.33
CA ALA A 51 -3.12 11.17 26.96
C ALA A 51 -4.61 10.82 27.15
N SER A 52 -5.26 11.42 28.15
CA SER A 52 -6.71 11.41 28.33
C SER A 52 -7.40 10.04 28.18
N GLY A 53 -6.85 8.98 28.80
CA GLY A 53 -7.41 7.63 28.77
C GLY A 53 -6.93 6.74 27.61
N ALA A 54 -6.15 7.29 26.69
CA ALA A 54 -5.42 6.55 25.67
C ALA A 54 -3.94 6.40 26.07
N PHE A 55 -3.40 5.24 25.71
CA PHE A 55 -2.00 4.93 25.71
C PHE A 55 -1.45 5.24 24.31
N VAL A 56 -0.39 6.05 24.23
CA VAL A 56 0.27 6.40 22.95
C VAL A 56 1.77 6.09 23.03
N GLN A 57 2.27 5.36 22.04
CA GLN A 57 3.70 5.12 21.83
C GLN A 57 4.08 5.44 20.39
N GLY A 58 4.79 6.55 20.20
CA GLY A 58 5.40 6.96 18.94
C GLY A 58 6.79 6.35 18.72
N GLY A 59 7.50 6.81 17.70
CA GLY A 59 8.90 6.45 17.46
C GLY A 59 9.14 5.07 16.84
N LEU A 60 8.11 4.41 16.28
CA LEU A 60 8.28 3.13 15.60
C LEU A 60 8.87 3.34 14.20
N ASN A 61 10.03 2.75 13.96
CA ASN A 61 10.65 2.69 12.64
C ASN A 61 10.58 1.24 12.13
N GLY A 62 10.37 1.04 10.84
CA GLY A 62 10.23 -0.32 10.34
C GLY A 62 9.88 -0.42 8.88
N SER A 63 9.55 -1.65 8.48
CA SER A 63 9.17 -1.99 7.12
C SER A 63 8.07 -3.03 7.10
N PHE A 64 7.40 -3.12 5.97
CA PHE A 64 6.41 -4.14 5.70
C PHE A 64 6.44 -4.58 4.25
N SER A 65 5.87 -5.75 3.97
CA SER A 65 5.66 -6.23 2.61
C SER A 65 4.42 -7.10 2.50
N PHE A 66 3.80 -7.04 1.33
CA PHE A 66 2.77 -7.95 0.85
C PHE A 66 3.29 -8.62 -0.40
N ILE A 67 3.55 -9.92 -0.32
CA ILE A 67 4.07 -10.72 -1.43
C ILE A 67 2.99 -11.68 -1.90
N THR A 68 2.67 -11.70 -3.19
CA THR A 68 1.65 -12.63 -3.72
C THR A 68 2.12 -14.08 -3.59
N THR A 69 1.20 -14.98 -3.26
CA THR A 69 1.47 -16.43 -3.21
C THR A 69 1.17 -17.14 -4.53
N GLN A 70 0.50 -16.45 -5.46
CA GLN A 70 0.06 -16.98 -6.75
C GLN A 70 0.39 -16.00 -7.87
N ALA A 71 0.49 -16.51 -9.10
CA ALA A 71 0.67 -15.67 -10.26
C ALA A 71 -0.61 -14.85 -10.54
N ILE A 72 -0.45 -13.61 -11.01
CA ILE A 72 -1.56 -12.70 -11.31
C ILE A 72 -1.42 -12.25 -12.76
N THR A 73 -2.43 -12.53 -13.56
CA THR A 73 -2.49 -12.08 -14.95
C THR A 73 -3.39 -10.86 -15.04
N VAL A 74 -2.81 -9.74 -15.44
CA VAL A 74 -3.54 -8.52 -15.78
C VAL A 74 -3.79 -8.54 -17.28
N SER A 75 -5.05 -8.43 -17.70
CA SER A 75 -5.42 -8.44 -19.12
C SER A 75 -6.73 -7.68 -19.32
N GLY A 76 -6.79 -6.78 -20.29
CA GLY A 76 -8.02 -6.07 -20.61
C GLY A 76 -7.88 -5.15 -21.81
N PRO A 77 -8.98 -4.49 -22.23
CA PRO A 77 -9.01 -3.71 -23.48
C PRO A 77 -8.04 -2.52 -23.49
N ARG A 78 -7.59 -2.07 -22.32
CA ARG A 78 -6.64 -0.95 -22.16
C ARG A 78 -5.24 -1.42 -21.74
N PHE A 79 -5.01 -2.72 -21.68
CA PHE A 79 -3.81 -3.31 -21.08
C PHE A 79 -3.19 -4.35 -22.01
N THR A 80 -1.88 -4.25 -22.21
CA THR A 80 -1.11 -5.38 -22.71
C THR A 80 -1.16 -6.50 -21.67
N THR A 81 -1.53 -7.71 -22.08
CA THR A 81 -1.56 -8.86 -21.18
C THR A 81 -0.18 -9.08 -20.55
N HIS A 82 -0.13 -9.07 -19.22
CA HIS A 82 1.09 -9.33 -18.46
C HIS A 82 0.80 -10.24 -17.28
N THR A 83 1.69 -11.20 -17.04
CA THR A 83 1.58 -12.16 -15.93
C THR A 83 2.71 -11.91 -14.94
N TYR A 84 2.33 -11.42 -13.76
CA TYR A 84 3.21 -11.32 -12.60
C TYR A 84 3.34 -12.71 -11.97
N ALA A 85 4.57 -13.12 -11.65
CA ALA A 85 4.83 -14.43 -11.05
C ALA A 85 4.33 -14.49 -9.60
N ALA A 86 4.15 -15.71 -9.08
CA ALA A 86 4.07 -15.90 -7.63
C ALA A 86 5.36 -15.34 -6.99
N GLY A 87 5.24 -14.67 -5.85
CA GLY A 87 6.36 -13.96 -5.22
C GLY A 87 6.52 -12.49 -5.63
N SER A 88 5.69 -11.97 -6.54
CA SER A 88 5.72 -10.54 -6.90
C SER A 88 5.31 -9.64 -5.73
N ASN A 89 5.90 -8.45 -5.68
CA ASN A 89 5.64 -7.44 -4.67
C ASN A 89 4.33 -6.70 -4.96
N LEU A 90 3.27 -7.05 -4.20
CA LEU A 90 2.01 -6.32 -4.26
C LEU A 90 2.17 -4.92 -3.71
N LEU A 91 2.73 -4.80 -2.51
CA LEU A 91 3.04 -3.53 -1.88
C LEU A 91 4.06 -3.75 -0.77
N SER A 92 5.13 -2.96 -0.77
CA SER A 92 6.10 -2.91 0.33
C SER A 92 6.35 -1.47 0.70
N GLY A 93 6.76 -1.24 1.94
CA GLY A 93 7.14 0.10 2.36
C GLY A 93 8.04 0.14 3.57
N VAL A 94 8.74 1.26 3.71
CA VAL A 94 9.59 1.60 4.85
C VAL A 94 9.00 2.85 5.48
N PHE A 95 8.91 2.87 6.81
CA PHE A 95 8.36 3.99 7.55
C PHE A 95 9.23 4.39 8.74
N SER A 96 9.09 5.66 9.12
CA SER A 96 9.66 6.24 10.34
C SER A 96 8.58 6.93 11.17
N GLU A 97 8.86 7.08 12.46
CA GLU A 97 7.98 7.77 13.43
C GLU A 97 6.53 7.27 13.46
N GLY A 98 6.34 5.96 13.23
CA GLY A 98 5.05 5.31 13.41
C GLY A 98 4.59 5.35 14.87
N SER A 99 3.27 5.30 15.08
CA SER A 99 2.68 5.37 16.42
C SER A 99 1.66 4.27 16.64
N ILE A 100 1.70 3.68 17.84
CA ILE A 100 0.67 2.81 18.39
C ILE A 100 -0.18 3.62 19.35
N VAL A 101 -1.48 3.59 19.14
CA VAL A 101 -2.47 4.20 20.03
C VAL A 101 -3.44 3.12 20.47
N GLY A 102 -3.82 3.09 21.73
CA GLY A 102 -4.96 2.28 22.16
C GLY A 102 -5.51 2.69 23.50
N ASN A 103 -6.73 2.24 23.78
CA ASN A 103 -7.41 2.62 25.01
C ASN A 103 -6.85 1.85 26.21
N ILE A 104 -6.64 2.54 27.33
CA ILE A 104 -6.15 1.90 28.56
C ILE A 104 -7.20 0.89 29.05
N GLY A 105 -6.78 -0.34 29.32
CA GLY A 105 -7.66 -1.39 29.81
C GLY A 105 -8.71 -1.88 28.80
N SER A 106 -8.56 -1.58 27.51
CA SER A 106 -9.47 -2.01 26.45
C SER A 106 -8.70 -2.37 25.18
N SER A 107 -9.21 -3.34 24.42
CA SER A 107 -8.69 -3.66 23.09
C SER A 107 -9.42 -2.91 21.98
N ALA A 108 -10.51 -2.21 22.28
CA ALA A 108 -11.28 -1.46 21.29
C ALA A 108 -10.54 -0.18 20.88
N GLY A 109 -10.58 0.14 19.59
CA GLY A 109 -9.99 1.38 19.04
C GLY A 109 -8.46 1.43 19.07
N SER A 110 -7.78 0.31 19.33
CA SER A 110 -6.32 0.26 19.23
C SER A 110 -5.90 0.25 17.77
N SER A 111 -4.83 0.97 17.44
CA SER A 111 -4.35 1.15 16.09
C SER A 111 -2.84 1.38 16.03
N PHE A 112 -2.29 1.12 14.85
CA PHE A 112 -0.97 1.51 14.44
C PHE A 112 -1.10 2.39 13.20
N ALA A 113 -0.35 3.49 13.12
CA ALA A 113 -0.29 4.31 11.92
C ALA A 113 1.12 4.83 11.65
N SER A 114 1.40 5.12 10.38
CA SER A 114 2.68 5.64 9.90
C SER A 114 2.46 6.63 8.75
N GLY A 115 3.41 7.58 8.57
CA GLY A 115 3.20 8.75 7.71
C GLY A 115 2.52 9.92 8.44
N LEU A 116 2.64 9.98 9.77
CA LEU A 116 2.04 11.00 10.63
C LEU A 116 3.13 11.76 11.41
N ASN A 117 2.83 12.97 11.92
CA ASN A 117 3.66 13.73 12.87
C ASN A 117 5.14 13.89 12.47
N GLY A 118 5.41 14.21 11.19
CA GLY A 118 6.79 14.40 10.70
C GLY A 118 7.51 13.10 10.34
N GLY A 119 6.89 11.95 10.56
CA GLY A 119 7.34 10.66 10.05
C GLY A 119 7.19 10.52 8.55
N THR A 120 8.07 9.73 7.96
CA THR A 120 8.03 9.40 6.53
C THR A 120 7.53 7.99 6.30
N ILE A 121 6.90 7.77 5.15
CA ILE A 121 6.62 6.42 4.65
C ILE A 121 6.83 6.42 3.14
N THR A 122 7.45 5.37 2.62
CA THR A 122 7.64 5.16 1.19
C THR A 122 7.00 3.85 0.77
N PHE A 123 6.46 3.80 -0.44
CA PHE A 123 5.89 2.59 -1.02
C PHE A 123 6.63 2.18 -2.29
N THR A 124 6.65 0.87 -2.52
CA THR A 124 7.15 0.23 -3.73
C THR A 124 6.20 -0.90 -4.10
N SER A 125 6.00 -1.13 -5.39
CA SER A 125 5.14 -2.18 -5.92
C SER A 125 5.61 -2.57 -7.31
N ASP A 126 5.36 -3.82 -7.70
CA ASP A 126 5.53 -4.25 -9.10
C ASP A 126 4.33 -3.81 -9.96
N PHE A 127 3.18 -3.53 -9.35
CA PHE A 127 1.89 -3.25 -10.01
C PHE A 127 1.59 -1.76 -10.19
N VAL A 128 2.13 -0.91 -9.31
CA VAL A 128 1.89 0.54 -9.30
C VAL A 128 3.20 1.30 -9.17
N ASP A 129 3.27 2.44 -9.85
CA ASP A 129 4.34 3.41 -9.75
C ASP A 129 3.93 4.55 -8.81
N PHE A 130 4.74 4.72 -7.76
CA PHE A 130 4.58 5.78 -6.76
C PHE A 130 5.42 7.03 -7.08
N THR A 131 6.05 7.09 -8.26
CA THR A 131 6.79 8.27 -8.71
C THR A 131 5.86 9.49 -8.78
N GLY A 132 6.25 10.57 -8.11
CA GLY A 132 5.46 11.80 -8.03
C GLY A 132 4.34 11.80 -6.98
N VAL A 133 4.17 10.70 -6.24
CA VAL A 133 3.28 10.67 -5.07
C VAL A 133 3.98 11.34 -3.88
N VAL A 134 3.27 12.22 -3.17
CA VAL A 134 3.86 13.08 -2.13
C VAL A 134 3.25 12.89 -0.74
N ASN A 135 1.99 12.45 -0.67
CA ASN A 135 1.32 12.12 0.57
C ASN A 135 1.08 10.61 0.60
N LEU A 136 1.64 9.93 1.59
CA LEU A 136 1.51 8.50 1.76
C LEU A 136 1.15 8.23 3.21
N ASP A 137 0.18 7.34 3.43
CA ASP A 137 -0.19 6.93 4.78
C ASP A 137 -0.49 5.44 4.87
N ARG A 138 -0.41 4.92 6.09
CA ARG A 138 -0.84 3.57 6.41
C ARG A 138 -1.42 3.55 7.80
N ALA A 139 -2.58 2.92 7.93
CA ALA A 139 -3.23 2.70 9.21
C ALA A 139 -3.67 1.24 9.35
N GLN A 140 -3.51 0.70 10.56
CA GLN A 140 -3.89 -0.66 10.91
C GLN A 140 -4.66 -0.62 12.22
N SER A 141 -5.82 -1.27 12.25
CA SER A 141 -6.50 -1.57 13.50
C SER A 141 -5.80 -2.74 14.20
N LEU A 142 -5.75 -2.67 15.52
CA LEU A 142 -5.24 -3.71 16.39
C LEU A 142 -6.40 -4.19 17.26
N THR A 143 -6.94 -5.35 16.96
CA THR A 143 -8.05 -5.96 17.69
C THR A 143 -7.55 -7.13 18.55
N ALA A 144 -8.35 -7.55 19.54
CA ALA A 144 -7.98 -8.64 20.45
C ALA A 144 -6.59 -8.47 21.10
N VAL A 145 -6.26 -7.23 21.47
CA VAL A 145 -4.98 -6.88 22.11
C VAL A 145 -4.84 -7.61 23.45
N ALA A 146 -3.74 -8.35 23.64
CA ALA A 146 -3.42 -9.03 24.88
C ALA A 146 -1.90 -9.05 25.15
N PRO A 147 -1.43 -8.69 26.36
CA PRO A 147 -2.19 -8.04 27.42
C PRO A 147 -2.70 -6.63 27.01
N LEU A 148 -3.76 -6.17 27.67
CA LEU A 148 -4.34 -4.84 27.42
C LEU A 148 -3.34 -3.73 27.77
N PHE A 149 -3.38 -2.62 27.03
CA PHE A 149 -2.50 -1.48 27.25
C PHE A 149 -2.75 -0.80 28.62
N GLY A 150 -1.70 -0.22 29.20
CA GLY A 150 -1.79 0.66 30.37
C GLY A 150 -2.16 0.00 31.71
N ARG A 151 -2.18 -1.33 31.82
CA ARG A 151 -2.50 -2.03 33.08
C ARG A 151 -1.32 -2.21 34.05
N HIS A 152 -0.20 -1.53 33.81
CA HIS A 152 1.01 -1.61 34.65
C HIS A 152 1.04 -0.45 35.67
N ALA A 153 1.38 -0.75 36.92
CA ALA A 153 1.54 0.26 37.96
C ALA A 153 2.73 1.16 37.62
N GLY A 154 2.46 2.43 37.31
CA GLY A 154 3.43 3.42 36.84
C GLY A 154 2.99 4.03 35.51
N ALA A 155 2.50 5.27 35.54
CA ALA A 155 2.27 6.04 34.33
C ALA A 155 3.61 6.18 33.58
N ASN A 156 3.60 6.01 32.25
CA ASN A 156 4.75 6.21 31.33
C ASN A 156 5.72 5.03 31.11
N ASN A 157 5.32 3.77 31.33
CA ASN A 157 6.13 2.62 30.92
C ASN A 157 5.86 2.23 29.46
N ALA A 158 6.91 2.21 28.62
CA ALA A 158 6.85 1.75 27.22
C ALA A 158 6.24 0.35 27.08
N LEU A 159 5.53 0.07 25.97
CA LEU A 159 5.08 -1.28 25.66
C LEU A 159 6.28 -2.21 25.57
N SER A 160 6.30 -3.21 26.44
CA SER A 160 7.29 -4.29 26.43
C SER A 160 6.89 -5.43 25.50
N SER A 161 5.63 -5.87 25.57
CA SER A 161 5.10 -6.95 24.72
C SER A 161 3.59 -6.92 24.65
N PHE A 162 3.03 -7.16 23.46
CA PHE A 162 1.61 -7.41 23.25
C PHE A 162 1.40 -8.26 22.00
N ARG A 163 0.20 -8.81 21.88
CA ARG A 163 -0.28 -9.52 20.70
C ARG A 163 -1.62 -8.95 20.27
N ALA A 164 -1.86 -8.85 18.97
CA ALA A 164 -3.11 -8.34 18.41
C ALA A 164 -3.41 -9.04 17.09
N VAL A 165 -4.67 -8.99 16.67
CA VAL A 165 -5.10 -9.28 15.30
C VAL A 165 -5.15 -7.96 14.55
N ALA A 166 -4.45 -7.89 13.41
CA ALA A 166 -4.31 -6.67 12.63
C ALA A 166 -5.08 -6.74 11.31
N GLY A 167 -5.73 -5.64 10.95
CA GLY A 167 -6.27 -5.38 9.62
C GLY A 167 -6.04 -3.91 9.29
N GLY A 168 -5.90 -3.54 8.02
CA GLY A 168 -5.53 -2.16 7.72
C GLY A 168 -5.72 -1.74 6.28
N GLN A 169 -5.36 -0.49 6.05
CA GLN A 169 -5.44 0.20 4.78
C GLN A 169 -4.18 1.04 4.59
N PHE A 170 -3.89 1.33 3.33
CA PHE A 170 -2.86 2.26 2.90
C PHE A 170 -3.50 3.23 1.92
N SER A 171 -3.04 4.46 1.89
CA SER A 171 -3.48 5.43 0.90
C SER A 171 -2.33 6.32 0.46
N SER A 172 -2.63 7.05 -0.60
CA SER A 172 -1.66 7.82 -1.35
C SER A 172 -2.38 8.95 -2.06
N ASP A 173 -1.79 10.14 -2.03
CA ASP A 173 -2.27 11.32 -2.75
C ASP A 173 -1.07 12.06 -3.40
N PRO A 174 -1.07 12.26 -4.73
CA PRO A 174 -2.06 11.80 -5.72
C PRO A 174 -2.13 10.26 -5.83
N GLN A 175 -3.21 9.76 -6.44
CA GLN A 175 -3.36 8.33 -6.73
C GLN A 175 -2.18 7.85 -7.61
N PRO A 176 -1.49 6.74 -7.26
CA PRO A 176 -0.36 6.24 -8.01
C PRO A 176 -0.79 5.76 -9.38
N THR A 177 0.15 5.79 -10.32
CA THR A 177 -0.11 5.34 -11.68
C THR A 177 0.07 3.82 -11.75
N VAL A 178 -0.75 3.14 -12.54
CA VAL A 178 -0.56 1.71 -12.77
C VAL A 178 0.66 1.48 -13.65
N ASN A 179 1.53 0.55 -13.25
CA ASN A 179 2.78 0.27 -13.95
C ASN A 179 2.51 -0.66 -15.15
N PHE A 180 1.91 -0.13 -16.22
CA PHE A 180 1.71 -0.88 -17.46
C PHE A 180 2.51 -0.27 -18.60
N LEU A 181 3.46 -1.07 -19.11
CA LEU A 181 4.23 -0.79 -20.31
C LEU A 181 3.26 -0.59 -21.49
N ALA A 182 3.15 0.68 -21.91
CA ALA A 182 2.34 1.20 -23.01
C ALA A 182 0.82 1.05 -22.82
N ALA A 183 0.16 2.18 -22.55
CA ALA A 183 -1.22 2.36 -22.99
C ALA A 183 -1.27 2.06 -24.49
N VAL A 184 -1.83 0.91 -24.88
CA VAL A 184 -2.08 0.61 -26.28
C VAL A 184 -3.06 1.67 -26.77
N PRO A 185 -2.70 2.54 -27.73
CA PRO A 185 -3.64 3.54 -28.21
C PRO A 185 -4.86 2.80 -28.73
N GLU A 186 -6.04 3.24 -28.32
CA GLU A 186 -7.29 2.57 -28.68
C GLU A 186 -7.41 2.52 -30.22
N PRO A 187 -8.01 1.48 -30.82
CA PRO A 187 -8.10 1.34 -32.29
C PRO A 187 -8.69 2.59 -32.97
N GLU A 188 -9.57 3.30 -32.26
CA GLU A 188 -10.11 4.59 -32.70
C GLU A 188 -9.10 5.73 -32.71
N SER A 189 -8.13 5.75 -31.78
CA SER A 189 -7.02 6.72 -31.81
C SER A 189 -6.13 6.48 -33.03
N TRP A 190 -5.88 5.22 -33.38
CA TRP A 190 -5.18 4.87 -34.62
C TRP A 190 -5.97 5.28 -35.85
N ALA A 191 -7.28 5.01 -35.88
CA ALA A 191 -8.14 5.40 -36.99
C ALA A 191 -8.16 6.92 -37.17
N MET A 192 -8.29 7.69 -36.09
CA MET A 192 -8.27 9.17 -36.13
C MET A 192 -6.92 9.71 -36.57
N LEU A 193 -5.82 9.08 -36.15
CA LEU A 193 -4.47 9.43 -36.61
C LEU A 193 -4.28 9.16 -38.10
N VAL A 194 -4.72 7.99 -38.59
CA VAL A 194 -4.67 7.62 -40.01
C VAL A 194 -5.55 8.53 -40.86
N ILE A 195 -6.78 8.83 -40.40
CA ILE A 195 -7.69 9.77 -41.06
C ILE A 195 -7.07 11.17 -41.09
N GLY A 196 -6.52 11.63 -39.97
CA GLY A 196 -5.82 12.91 -39.88
C GLY A 196 -4.68 13.03 -40.89
N PHE A 197 -3.80 12.03 -40.95
CA PHE A 197 -2.71 12.00 -41.93
C PHE A 197 -3.20 11.88 -43.38
N GLY A 198 -4.27 11.13 -43.62
CA GLY A 198 -4.90 11.01 -44.94
C GLY A 198 -5.46 12.35 -45.44
N LEU A 199 -6.15 13.10 -44.58
CA LEU A 199 -6.69 14.42 -44.91
C LEU A 199 -5.58 15.44 -45.17
N VAL A 200 -4.51 15.43 -44.36
CA VAL A 200 -3.34 16.30 -44.57
C VAL A 200 -2.68 16.01 -45.91
N GLY A 201 -2.47 14.72 -46.26
CA GLY A 201 -1.90 14.32 -47.55
C GLY A 201 -2.75 14.70 -48.75
N LEU A 202 -4.08 14.59 -48.65
CA LEU A 202 -5.01 15.06 -49.69
C LEU A 202 -4.98 16.58 -49.86
N ALA A 203 -4.89 17.33 -48.76
CA ALA A 203 -4.82 18.78 -48.77
C ALA A 203 -3.52 19.30 -49.42
N THR A 204 -2.37 18.68 -49.14
CA THR A 204 -1.10 19.02 -49.81
C THR A 204 -1.12 18.69 -51.30
N ARG A 205 -1.69 17.55 -51.71
CA ARG A 205 -1.81 17.19 -53.13
C ARG A 205 -2.68 18.18 -53.92
N ARG A 206 -3.78 18.66 -53.34
CA ARG A 206 -4.64 19.68 -53.98
C ARG A 206 -3.92 21.02 -54.18
N ARG A 207 -3.01 21.39 -53.27
CA ARG A 207 -2.23 22.64 -53.38
C ARG A 207 -1.18 22.57 -54.49
N THR A 208 -0.54 21.44 -54.70
CA THR A 208 0.43 21.26 -55.80
C THR A 208 -0.23 21.26 -57.17
N SER A 209 -1.49 20.80 -57.29
CA SER A 209 -2.23 20.80 -58.55
C SER A 209 -2.88 22.14 -58.91
N ALA A 210 -2.95 23.09 -57.98
CA ALA A 210 -3.47 24.45 -58.23
C ALA A 210 -2.35 25.49 -58.49
N ALA A 211 -1.09 25.09 -58.37
CA ALA A 211 0.09 25.93 -58.60
C ALA A 211 0.80 25.61 -59.94
N ALA A 212 0.18 24.79 -60.80
CA ALA A 212 0.57 24.51 -62.18
C ALA A 212 -0.54 25.00 -63.12
#